data_AF-A0A918CWC2-F1
#
_entry.id   AF-A0A918CWC2-F1
#
_cell.length_a   1.000
_cell.length_b   1.000
_cell.length_c   1.000
_cell.angle_alpha   90.00
_cell.angle_beta   90.00
_cell.angle_gamma   90.00
#
_symmetry.space_group_name_H-M   'P 1'
#
loop_
_entity.id
_entity.type
_entity.pdbx_description
1 polymer ?
#
loop_
_entity_poly.entity_id
_entity_poly.type
_entity_poly.pdbx_seq_one_letter_code
_entity_poly.pdbx_strand_id
1 'polypeptide(L)'
;MRTFDVPGPTSRPCLTCGESFPLTLEHWPFDAMGRGGTRPHCLSCYNRKRRDAYARDPEPTRERMRQRRAERTAHFRRALTPRGQGLSSFPETED
;
A
#
# COMPACT_ATOMS: atom_id res chain seq x y z
N MET A 1 -42.74 1.03 4.71
CA MET A 1 -41.32 0.88 4.31
C MET A 1 -40.65 2.23 4.52
N ARG A 2 -39.66 2.34 5.41
CA ARG A 2 -38.88 3.58 5.56
C ARG A 2 -37.82 3.59 4.46
N THR A 3 -37.94 4.49 3.50
CA THR A 3 -36.86 4.77 2.55
C THR A 3 -35.75 5.46 3.33
N PHE A 4 -34.59 4.81 3.43
CA PHE A 4 -33.38 5.49 3.88
C PHE A 4 -32.99 6.47 2.77
N ASP A 5 -33.07 7.78 3.04
CA ASP A 5 -32.40 8.79 2.24
C ASP A 5 -30.89 8.56 2.37
N VAL A 6 -30.34 7.69 1.52
CA VAL A 6 -28.90 7.50 1.40
C VAL A 6 -28.42 8.71 0.60
N PRO A 7 -27.72 9.69 1.21
CA PRO A 7 -27.11 10.74 0.41
C PRO A 7 -26.18 10.05 -0.58
N GLY A 8 -26.49 10.19 -1.87
CA GLY A 8 -25.67 9.65 -2.95
C GLY A 8 -24.24 10.16 -2.82
N PRO A 9 -23.26 9.48 -3.47
CA PRO A 9 -21.86 9.88 -3.35
C PRO A 9 -21.72 11.33 -3.78
N THR A 10 -21.43 12.20 -2.82
CA THR A 10 -21.17 13.61 -3.09
C THR A 10 -20.01 13.68 -4.08
N SER A 11 -20.17 14.46 -5.14
CA SER A 11 -19.07 14.68 -6.07
C SER A 11 -18.11 15.73 -5.51
N ARG A 12 -16.83 15.63 -5.88
CA ARG A 12 -15.80 16.59 -5.48
C ARG A 12 -14.97 17.00 -6.70
N PRO A 13 -14.52 18.26 -6.83
CA PRO A 13 -13.58 18.65 -7.88
C PRO A 13 -12.16 18.20 -7.56
N CYS A 14 -11.43 17.71 -8.56
CA CYS A 14 -10.01 17.39 -8.44
C CYS A 14 -9.17 18.68 -8.38
N LEU A 15 -8.28 18.81 -7.39
CA LEU A 15 -7.42 19.99 -7.24
C LEU A 15 -6.35 20.16 -8.34
N THR A 16 -6.24 19.23 -9.30
CA THR A 16 -5.24 19.28 -10.37
C THR A 16 -5.85 19.51 -11.74
N CYS A 17 -6.91 18.78 -12.10
CA CYS A 17 -7.58 18.95 -13.39
C CYS A 17 -8.88 19.76 -13.31
N GLY A 18 -9.40 20.04 -12.11
CA GLY A 18 -10.66 20.78 -11.92
C GLY A 18 -11.92 19.96 -12.16
N GLU A 19 -11.82 18.79 -12.81
CA GLU A 19 -12.96 17.92 -13.09
C GLU A 19 -13.59 17.35 -11.81
N SER A 20 -14.92 17.26 -11.81
CA SER A 20 -15.70 16.73 -10.68
C SER A 20 -15.97 15.24 -10.86
N PHE A 21 -15.65 14.47 -9.83
CA PHE A 21 -15.87 13.01 -9.81
C PHE A 21 -16.67 12.60 -8.57
N PRO A 22 -17.47 11.52 -8.65
CA PRO A 22 -18.09 10.92 -7.46
C PRO A 22 -17.03 10.57 -6.40
N LEU A 23 -17.33 10.76 -5.11
CA LEU A 23 -16.44 10.36 -4.01
C LEU A 23 -16.42 8.83 -3.80
N THR A 24 -15.98 8.10 -4.82
CA THR A 24 -15.76 6.64 -4.79
C THR A 24 -14.27 6.32 -4.92
N LEU A 25 -13.85 5.13 -4.45
CA LEU A 25 -12.46 4.68 -4.53
C LEU A 25 -11.97 4.44 -5.97
N GLU A 26 -12.89 4.34 -6.94
CA GLU A 26 -12.58 4.24 -8.37
C GLU A 26 -11.94 5.53 -8.91
N HIS A 27 -12.38 6.69 -8.38
CA HIS A 27 -11.94 7.99 -8.85
C HIS A 27 -10.92 8.65 -7.93
N TRP A 28 -10.84 8.23 -6.68
CA TRP A 28 -9.98 8.86 -5.67
C TRP A 28 -9.10 7.83 -4.94
N PRO A 29 -7.76 7.98 -4.98
CA PRO A 29 -6.88 7.05 -4.32
C PRO A 29 -7.05 7.14 -2.80
N PHE A 30 -7.12 5.97 -2.16
CA PHE A 30 -7.16 5.84 -0.72
C PHE A 30 -5.83 6.28 -0.09
N ASP A 31 -5.90 7.05 1.01
CA ASP A 31 -4.71 7.42 1.78
C ASP A 31 -4.56 6.55 3.03
N ALA A 32 -3.80 5.46 2.90
CA ALA A 32 -3.56 4.50 3.98
C ALA A 32 -2.83 5.10 5.20
N MET A 33 -2.16 6.25 5.04
CA MET A 33 -1.42 6.92 6.12
C MET A 33 -2.18 8.12 6.71
N GLY A 34 -3.33 8.51 6.12
CA GLY A 34 -4.12 9.67 6.54
C GLY A 34 -5.21 9.32 7.55
N ARG A 35 -6.01 10.32 7.96
CA ARG A 35 -7.22 10.15 8.83
C ARG A 35 -8.39 9.44 8.12
N GLY A 36 -8.13 8.38 7.36
CA GLY A 36 -9.16 7.53 6.75
C GLY A 36 -9.88 8.12 5.54
N GLY A 37 -9.22 8.99 4.77
CA GLY A 37 -9.83 9.71 3.64
C GLY A 37 -9.24 9.38 2.27
N THR A 38 -9.96 9.81 1.23
CA THR A 38 -9.44 9.81 -0.14
C THR A 38 -8.62 11.07 -0.42
N ARG A 39 -7.54 10.95 -1.21
CA ARG A 39 -6.67 12.08 -1.57
C ARG A 39 -7.43 13.14 -2.37
N PRO A 40 -7.03 14.42 -2.33
CA PRO A 40 -7.74 15.51 -3.01
C PRO A 40 -7.45 15.60 -4.53
N HIS A 41 -6.73 14.62 -5.07
CA HIS A 41 -6.46 14.51 -6.50
C HIS A 41 -7.13 13.25 -7.04
N CYS A 42 -7.72 13.34 -8.23
CA CYS A 42 -8.29 12.17 -8.89
C CYS A 42 -7.19 11.13 -9.20
N LEU A 43 -7.62 9.89 -9.40
CA LEU A 43 -6.74 8.75 -9.61
C LEU A 43 -5.82 8.92 -10.83
N SER A 44 -6.31 9.53 -11.91
CA SER A 44 -5.52 9.80 -13.12
C SER A 44 -4.39 10.79 -12.85
N CYS A 45 -4.69 11.93 -12.21
CA CYS A 45 -3.68 12.93 -11.85
C CYS A 45 -2.67 12.39 -10.85
N TYR A 46 -3.12 11.60 -9.87
CA TYR A 46 -2.25 10.92 -8.92
C TYR A 46 -1.28 9.96 -9.62
N ASN A 47 -1.79 9.11 -10.51
CA ASN A 47 -0.98 8.15 -11.25
C ASN A 47 0.02 8.83 -12.19
N ARG A 48 -0.40 9.90 -12.90
CA ARG A 48 0.50 10.70 -13.74
C ARG A 48 1.65 11.27 -12.91
N LYS A 49 1.34 11.95 -11.79
CA LYS A 49 2.37 12.53 -10.91
C LYS A 49 3.35 11.46 -10.39
N ARG A 50 2.87 10.26 -10.07
CA ARG A 50 3.74 9.14 -9.65
C ARG A 50 4.64 8.65 -10.77
N ARG A 51 4.12 8.51 -12.00
CA ARG A 51 4.91 8.13 -13.17
C ARG A 51 5.98 9.19 -13.46
N ASP A 52 5.62 10.47 -13.43
CA ASP A 52 6.57 11.56 -13.68
C ASP A 52 7.67 11.62 -12.62
N ALA A 53 7.31 11.40 -11.35
CA ALA A 53 8.30 11.35 -10.26
C ALA A 53 9.28 10.17 -10.45
N TYR A 54 8.77 9.01 -10.85
CA TYR A 54 9.61 7.84 -11.15
C TYR A 54 10.51 8.08 -12.37
N ALA A 55 9.99 8.73 -13.41
CA ALA A 55 10.73 9.03 -14.63
C ALA A 55 11.84 10.07 -14.40
N ARG A 56 11.60 11.06 -13.53
CA ARG A 56 12.57 12.12 -13.23
C ARG A 56 13.79 11.61 -12.46
N ASP A 57 13.59 10.73 -11.48
CA ASP A 57 14.70 10.25 -10.66
C ASP A 57 14.48 8.81 -10.16
N PRO A 58 14.80 7.81 -11.00
CA PRO A 58 14.58 6.41 -10.66
C PRO A 58 15.57 5.89 -9.61
N GLU A 59 16.75 6.51 -9.46
CA GLU A 59 17.84 5.96 -8.65
C GLU A 59 17.56 5.98 -7.14
N PRO A 60 17.13 7.08 -6.50
CA PRO A 60 16.77 7.07 -5.08
C PRO A 60 15.61 6.12 -4.78
N THR A 61 14.70 5.94 -5.74
CA THR A 61 13.60 4.97 -5.61
C THR A 61 14.16 3.55 -5.63
N ARG A 62 15.06 3.22 -6.57
CA ARG A 62 15.71 1.91 -6.67
C ARG A 62 16.58 1.62 -5.46
N GLU A 63 17.36 2.59 -5.00
CA GLU A 63 18.24 2.45 -3.85
C GLU A 63 17.43 2.22 -2.57
N ARG A 64 16.37 2.99 -2.35
CA ARG A 64 15.44 2.75 -1.23
C ARG A 64 14.81 1.36 -1.28
N MET A 65 14.49 0.85 -2.48
CA MET A 65 13.97 -0.51 -2.64
C MET A 65 15.04 -1.57 -2.34
N ARG A 66 16.30 -1.35 -2.75
CA ARG A 66 17.43 -2.23 -2.40
C ARG A 66 17.64 -2.28 -0.89
N GLN A 67 17.67 -1.13 -0.23
CA GLN A 67 17.81 -1.02 1.22
C GLN A 67 16.69 -1.77 1.95
N ARG A 68 15.42 -1.51 1.59
CA ARG A 68 14.27 -2.23 2.19
C ARG A 68 14.33 -3.74 1.99
N ARG A 69 14.78 -4.21 0.82
CA ARG A 69 14.99 -5.65 0.57
C ARG A 69 16.10 -6.19 1.48
N ALA A 70 17.23 -5.50 1.58
CA ALA A 70 18.34 -5.89 2.42
C ALA A 70 17.96 -5.94 3.91
N GLU A 71 17.25 -4.92 4.41
CA GLU A 71 16.71 -4.88 5.78
C GLU A 71 15.76 -6.04 6.05
N ARG A 72 14.82 -6.31 5.13
CA ARG A 72 13.90 -7.44 5.26
C ARG A 72 14.64 -8.77 5.28
N THR A 73 15.58 -8.98 4.36
CA THR A 73 16.42 -10.19 4.33
C THR A 73 17.26 -10.33 5.60
N ALA A 74 17.85 -9.24 6.10
CA ALA A 74 18.62 -9.24 7.33
C ALA A 74 17.74 -9.55 8.55
N HIS A 75 16.53 -9.01 8.62
CA HIS A 75 15.55 -9.32 9.66
C HIS A 75 15.23 -10.82 9.68
N PHE A 76 14.87 -11.41 8.54
CA PHE A 76 14.59 -12.84 8.48
C PHE A 76 15.83 -13.70 8.75
N ARG A 77 17.01 -13.31 8.25
CA ARG A 77 18.26 -14.00 8.57
C ARG A 77 18.56 -13.98 10.08
N ARG A 78 18.28 -12.86 10.76
CA ARG A 78 18.40 -12.73 12.22
C ARG A 78 17.29 -13.47 12.97
N ALA A 79 16.08 -13.52 12.45
CA ALA A 79 14.97 -14.25 13.08
C ALA A 79 15.10 -15.78 12.91
N LEU A 80 15.73 -16.22 11.82
CA LEU A 80 16.02 -17.62 11.50
C LEU A 80 17.41 -18.07 11.98
N THR A 81 18.17 -17.24 12.70
CA THR A 81 19.32 -17.78 13.43
C THR A 81 18.79 -18.84 14.38
N PRO A 82 19.26 -20.08 14.30
CA PRO A 82 18.78 -21.12 15.19
C PRO A 82 19.13 -20.69 16.60
N ARG A 83 18.12 -20.35 17.41
CA ARG A 83 18.21 -20.67 18.83
C ARG A 83 18.52 -22.16 18.83
N GLY A 84 19.71 -22.52 19.28
CA GLY A 84 20.22 -23.87 19.15
C GLY A 84 19.18 -24.91 19.56
N GLN A 85 19.16 -26.02 18.80
CA GLN A 85 18.74 -27.35 19.25
C GLN A 85 17.30 -27.47 19.79
N GLY A 86 16.46 -28.15 19.00
CA GLY A 86 15.13 -28.58 19.43
C GLY A 86 14.30 -29.25 18.34
N LEU A 87 14.94 -29.88 17.34
CA LEU A 87 14.29 -30.83 16.43
C LEU A 87 14.93 -32.21 16.67
N SER A 88 14.86 -32.67 17.91
CA SER A 88 15.11 -34.06 18.27
C SER A 88 13.90 -34.51 19.07
N SER A 89 12.95 -35.16 18.39
CA SER A 89 11.92 -36.08 18.92
C SER A 89 10.79 -36.19 17.88
N PHE A 90 11.06 -36.80 16.73
CA PHE A 90 10.01 -37.60 16.10
C PHE A 90 10.15 -38.99 16.75
N PRO A 91 9.15 -39.51 17.47
CA PRO A 91 9.21 -40.88 17.94
C PRO A 91 9.17 -41.77 16.69
N GLU A 92 10.26 -42.49 16.44
CA GLU A 92 10.26 -43.62 15.52
C GLU A 92 9.30 -44.66 16.13
N THR A 93 8.17 -44.88 15.45
CA THR A 93 7.29 -46.01 15.74
C THR A 93 7.98 -47.27 15.23
N GLU A 94 8.54 -48.06 16.15
CA GLU A 94 8.95 -49.44 15.87
C GLU A 94 7.69 -50.35 15.84
N ASP A 95 7.61 -51.16 14.78
CA ASP A 95 6.61 -52.23 14.54
C ASP A 95 7.04 -53.53 15.26
#